data_AF-A0A8A2VKG8-F1
#
_entry.id   AF-A0A8A2VKG8-F1
#
_cell.length_a   1.000
_cell.length_b   1.000
_cell.length_c   1.000
_cell.angle_alpha   90.00
_cell.angle_beta   90.00
_cell.angle_gamma   90.00
#
_symmetry.space_group_name_H-M   'P 1'
#
loop_
_entity.id
_entity.type
_entity.pdbx_description
1 polymer ?
#
loop_
_entity_poly.entity_id
_entity_poly.type
_entity_poly.pdbx_seq_one_letter_code
_entity_poly.pdbx_strand_id
1 'polypeptide(L)'
;MTVHTTYFGGLSSYDPAEEASVFGVVRYPQDFVARITDRNIPAVAPPEDLLNAYKTVEEAAEDNGEFNPAAIAWNSVDFERRYLAHLEAKGPQTVLEELIDRVRERDIWLVCWEKDARWCHRRLLANAIIAQLDETEIVHHPDPTTIPVGDGDDSDEAAETGPTLEDFAEGERAR
;
A
#
# COMPACT_ATOMS: atom_id res chain seq x y z
N MET A 1 -3.78 -2.73 22.14
CA MET A 1 -4.46 -2.25 20.92
C MET A 1 -3.51 -2.42 19.77
N THR A 2 -4.04 -2.52 18.55
CA THR A 2 -3.28 -2.91 17.37
C THR A 2 -3.41 -1.85 16.28
N VAL A 3 -2.29 -1.48 15.69
CA VAL A 3 -2.25 -0.67 14.47
C VAL A 3 -2.14 -1.61 13.28
N HIS A 4 -3.25 -1.82 12.59
CA HIS A 4 -3.29 -2.56 11.35
C HIS A 4 -2.92 -1.65 10.19
N THR A 5 -2.24 -2.20 9.19
CA THR A 5 -2.06 -1.51 7.91
C THR A 5 -2.53 -2.41 6.78
N THR A 6 -3.25 -1.86 5.80
CA THR A 6 -3.67 -2.60 4.60
C THR A 6 -3.76 -1.69 3.37
N TYR A 7 -4.20 -2.26 2.26
CA TYR A 7 -4.53 -1.55 1.02
C TYR A 7 -6.04 -1.62 0.77
N PHE A 8 -6.60 -0.69 -0.02
CA PHE A 8 -8.06 -0.62 -0.21
C PHE A 8 -8.68 -1.93 -0.71
N GLY A 9 -8.03 -2.63 -1.64
CA GLY A 9 -8.50 -3.93 -2.13
C GLY A 9 -8.39 -5.07 -1.11
N GLY A 10 -7.60 -4.89 -0.04
CA GLY A 10 -7.43 -5.86 1.03
C GLY A 10 -8.50 -5.77 2.12
N LEU A 11 -9.17 -4.62 2.29
CA LEU A 11 -10.12 -4.40 3.39
C LEU A 11 -11.21 -5.47 3.47
N SER A 12 -11.79 -5.87 2.33
CA SER A 12 -12.82 -6.92 2.29
C SER A 12 -12.30 -8.32 2.62
N SER A 13 -11.00 -8.56 2.50
CA SER A 13 -10.38 -9.85 2.77
C SER A 13 -9.95 -10.00 4.22
N TYR A 14 -9.50 -8.90 4.85
CA TYR A 14 -9.01 -8.91 6.22
C TYR A 14 -10.07 -8.54 7.26
N ASP A 15 -11.22 -8.03 6.82
CA ASP A 15 -12.45 -7.82 7.60
C ASP A 15 -12.21 -7.13 8.97
N PRO A 16 -11.95 -5.81 8.98
CA PRO A 16 -11.82 -5.05 10.21
C PRO A 16 -13.03 -5.25 11.13
N ALA A 17 -12.78 -5.45 12.43
CA ALA A 17 -13.85 -5.56 13.43
C ALA A 17 -14.74 -4.29 13.43
N GLU A 18 -16.02 -4.44 13.74
CA GLU A 18 -17.00 -3.33 13.70
C GLU A 18 -16.62 -2.15 14.61
N GLU A 19 -15.95 -2.43 15.73
CA GLU A 19 -15.47 -1.42 16.67
C GLU A 19 -14.18 -0.72 16.24
N ALA A 20 -13.46 -1.26 15.24
CA ALA A 20 -12.19 -0.69 14.78
C ALA A 20 -12.41 0.62 14.02
N SER A 21 -11.42 1.52 14.04
CA SER A 21 -11.44 2.72 13.19
C SER A 21 -10.64 2.53 11.91
N VAL A 22 -11.26 2.74 10.76
CA VAL A 22 -10.65 2.58 9.43
C VAL A 22 -10.33 3.93 8.82
N PHE A 23 -9.05 4.22 8.64
CA PHE A 23 -8.55 5.48 8.11
C PHE A 23 -7.89 5.31 6.74
N GLY A 24 -8.41 6.03 5.74
CA GLY A 24 -7.70 6.24 4.49
C GLY A 24 -6.51 7.17 4.72
N VAL A 25 -5.34 6.82 4.21
CA VAL A 25 -4.13 7.64 4.30
C VAL A 25 -3.63 7.95 2.89
N VAL A 26 -4.41 8.73 2.14
CA VAL A 26 -4.10 9.09 0.76
C VAL A 26 -4.23 10.58 0.51
N ARG A 27 -3.32 11.10 -0.33
CA ARG A 27 -3.25 12.51 -0.72
C ARG A 27 -4.42 12.90 -1.62
N TYR A 28 -4.70 12.07 -2.61
CA TYR A 28 -5.76 12.26 -3.60
C TYR A 28 -6.79 11.12 -3.48
N PRO A 29 -7.79 11.24 -2.57
CA PRO A 29 -8.81 10.21 -2.42
C PRO A 29 -9.75 10.18 -3.62
N GLN A 30 -10.17 8.99 -4.02
CA GLN A 30 -11.30 8.80 -4.94
C GLN A 30 -12.62 8.73 -4.16
N ASP A 31 -13.75 8.97 -4.82
CA ASP A 31 -15.08 9.02 -4.18
C ASP A 31 -15.40 7.77 -3.34
N PHE A 32 -14.96 6.60 -3.78
CA PHE A 32 -15.25 5.36 -3.06
C PHE A 32 -14.48 5.24 -1.74
N VAL A 33 -13.37 5.96 -1.55
CA VAL A 33 -12.58 5.94 -0.30
C VAL A 33 -13.46 6.36 0.88
N ALA A 34 -14.33 7.35 0.68
CA ALA A 34 -15.28 7.80 1.70
C ALA A 34 -16.39 6.79 2.01
N ARG A 35 -16.55 5.73 1.20
CA ARG A 35 -17.56 4.67 1.41
C ARG A 35 -17.00 3.47 2.17
N ILE A 36 -15.68 3.28 2.16
CA ILE A 36 -15.02 2.10 2.74
C ILE A 36 -14.08 2.43 3.89
N THR A 37 -13.96 3.72 4.24
CA THR A 37 -13.19 4.19 5.39
C THR A 37 -14.07 5.14 6.20
N ASP A 38 -13.84 5.19 7.51
CA ASP A 38 -14.51 6.16 8.38
C ASP A 38 -14.11 7.59 8.03
N ARG A 39 -12.84 7.78 7.66
CA ARG A 39 -12.27 9.07 7.28
C ARG A 39 -10.98 8.89 6.47
N ASN A 40 -10.80 9.72 5.44
CA ASN A 40 -9.49 9.91 4.81
C ASN A 40 -8.71 11.06 5.49
N ILE A 41 -7.41 10.86 5.68
CA ILE A 41 -6.52 11.79 6.42
C ILE A 41 -5.31 12.17 5.53
N PRO A 42 -5.46 13.12 4.59
CA PRO A 42 -4.37 13.54 3.72
C PRO A 42 -3.19 14.17 4.45
N ALA A 43 -3.39 14.72 5.64
CA ALA A 43 -2.35 15.41 6.40
C ALA A 43 -1.12 14.53 6.66
N VAL A 44 -1.35 13.25 6.97
CA VAL A 44 -0.30 12.24 7.20
C VAL A 44 -0.03 11.36 5.97
N ALA A 45 -0.67 11.62 4.84
CA ALA A 45 -0.26 11.03 3.57
C ALA A 45 1.07 11.65 3.10
N PRO A 46 1.83 10.98 2.19
CA PRO A 46 3.03 11.57 1.62
C PRO A 46 2.76 12.98 1.06
N PRO A 47 3.68 13.94 1.26
CA PRO A 47 3.54 15.26 0.67
C PRO A 47 3.57 15.15 -0.86
N GLU A 48 2.88 16.08 -1.52
CA GLU A 48 2.64 16.04 -2.98
C GLU A 48 3.92 15.94 -3.81
N ASP A 49 4.94 16.74 -3.47
CA ASP A 49 6.23 16.74 -4.15
C ASP A 49 6.96 15.39 -4.01
N LEU A 50 6.87 14.75 -2.85
CA LEU A 50 7.45 13.43 -2.61
C LEU A 50 6.69 12.34 -3.36
N LEU A 51 5.35 12.38 -3.29
CA LEU A 51 4.49 11.40 -3.95
C LEU A 51 4.68 11.44 -5.47
N ASN A 52 4.70 12.64 -6.05
CA ASN A 52 4.89 12.81 -7.50
C ASN A 52 6.29 12.33 -7.92
N ALA A 53 7.34 12.70 -7.17
CA ALA A 53 8.69 12.23 -7.46
C ALA A 53 8.79 10.69 -7.40
N TYR A 54 8.20 10.07 -6.37
CA TYR A 54 8.14 8.62 -6.25
C TYR A 54 7.44 7.99 -7.46
N LYS A 55 6.25 8.47 -7.83
CA LYS A 55 5.49 7.92 -8.96
C LYS A 55 6.20 8.10 -10.29
N THR A 56 6.86 9.22 -10.52
CA THR A 56 7.67 9.41 -11.74
C THR A 56 8.81 8.38 -11.85
N VAL A 57 9.50 8.06 -10.75
CA VAL A 57 10.59 7.07 -10.79
C VAL A 57 10.03 5.65 -10.89
N GLU A 58 8.94 5.35 -10.20
CA GLU A 58 8.28 4.05 -10.25
C GLU A 58 7.79 3.73 -11.65
N GLU A 59 7.05 4.64 -12.29
CA GLU A 59 6.59 4.51 -13.68
C GLU A 59 7.76 4.31 -14.65
N ALA A 60 8.85 5.06 -14.49
CA ALA A 60 10.03 4.89 -15.33
C ALA A 60 10.74 3.53 -15.11
N ALA A 61 10.76 3.01 -13.89
CA ALA A 61 11.34 1.71 -13.59
C ALA A 61 10.45 0.56 -14.13
N GLU A 62 9.12 0.71 -14.05
CA GLU A 62 8.15 -0.19 -14.69
C GLU A 62 8.34 -0.23 -16.21
N ASP A 63 8.43 0.94 -16.86
CA ASP A 63 8.65 1.05 -18.31
C ASP A 63 9.98 0.41 -18.76
N ASN A 64 10.98 0.37 -17.88
CA ASN A 64 12.27 -0.27 -18.13
C ASN A 64 12.29 -1.76 -17.80
N GLY A 65 11.19 -2.34 -17.31
CA GLY A 65 11.10 -3.74 -16.92
C GLY A 65 11.94 -4.09 -15.68
N GLU A 66 12.16 -3.12 -14.79
CA GLU A 66 12.89 -3.35 -13.56
C GLU A 66 12.13 -4.31 -12.64
N PHE A 67 12.87 -5.17 -11.94
CA PHE A 67 12.28 -6.22 -11.12
C PHE A 67 11.47 -5.69 -9.92
N ASN A 68 11.92 -4.58 -9.31
CA ASN A 68 11.21 -3.96 -8.19
C ASN A 68 11.16 -2.43 -8.33
N PRO A 69 10.24 -1.91 -9.16
CA PRO A 69 10.09 -0.49 -9.41
C PRO A 69 9.84 0.32 -8.14
N ALA A 70 9.02 -0.21 -7.23
CA ALA A 70 8.71 0.42 -5.95
C ALA A 70 9.96 0.60 -5.07
N ALA A 71 10.81 -0.43 -4.95
CA ALA A 71 12.08 -0.35 -4.22
C ALA A 71 13.02 0.69 -4.87
N ILE A 72 13.12 0.70 -6.20
CA ILE A 72 13.96 1.65 -6.93
C ILE A 72 13.49 3.08 -6.68
N ALA A 73 12.18 3.34 -6.83
CA ALA A 73 11.59 4.64 -6.57
C ALA A 73 11.80 5.08 -5.12
N TRP A 74 11.52 4.20 -4.17
CA TRP A 74 11.68 4.47 -2.73
C TRP A 74 13.08 4.96 -2.40
N ASN A 75 14.10 4.24 -2.87
CA ASN A 75 15.50 4.58 -2.60
C ASN A 75 15.96 5.81 -3.40
N SER A 76 15.55 5.95 -4.65
CA SER A 76 15.99 7.04 -5.54
C SER A 76 15.53 8.42 -5.05
N VAL A 77 14.37 8.49 -4.38
CA VAL A 77 13.80 9.76 -3.92
C VAL A 77 14.02 10.03 -2.43
N ASP A 78 14.82 9.21 -1.74
CA ASP A 78 14.99 9.22 -0.28
C ASP A 78 13.64 9.18 0.46
N PHE A 79 12.72 8.30 0.04
CA PHE A 79 11.32 8.38 0.45
C PHE A 79 11.17 8.35 1.97
N GLU A 80 11.82 7.38 2.63
CA GLU A 80 11.74 7.20 4.07
C GLU A 80 12.15 8.45 4.84
N ARG A 81 13.33 8.99 4.53
CA ARG A 81 13.86 10.19 5.18
C ARG A 81 12.96 11.40 4.98
N ARG A 82 12.50 11.64 3.75
CA ARG A 82 11.65 12.80 3.43
C ARG A 82 10.26 12.67 4.05
N TYR A 83 9.69 11.47 4.07
CA TYR A 83 8.39 11.25 4.69
C TYR A 83 8.43 11.38 6.21
N LEU A 84 9.45 10.83 6.88
CA LEU A 84 9.61 11.01 8.32
C LEU A 84 9.79 12.49 8.69
N ALA A 85 10.60 13.24 7.92
CA ALA A 85 10.73 14.69 8.11
C ALA A 85 9.40 15.44 7.89
N HIS A 86 8.56 15.00 6.95
CA HIS A 86 7.20 15.54 6.79
C HIS A 86 6.34 15.28 8.03
N LEU A 87 6.41 14.08 8.61
CA LEU A 87 5.65 13.75 9.82
C LEU A 87 6.02 14.63 11.03
N GLU A 88 7.24 15.16 11.10
CA GLU A 88 7.69 16.07 12.17
C GLU A 88 7.09 17.49 12.05
N ALA A 89 6.48 17.84 10.93
CA ALA A 89 5.84 19.14 10.76
C ALA A 89 4.59 19.28 11.65
N LYS A 90 4.27 20.52 12.05
CA LYS A 90 3.17 20.81 12.99
C LYS A 90 1.82 20.21 12.58
N GLY A 91 1.45 20.30 11.30
CA GLY A 91 0.17 19.78 10.81
C GLY A 91 0.06 18.24 10.95
N PRO A 92 1.00 17.48 10.37
CA PRO A 92 1.10 16.04 10.56
C PRO A 92 1.21 15.62 12.04
N GLN A 93 1.97 16.33 12.87
CA GLN A 93 2.09 16.02 14.30
C GLN A 93 0.76 16.10 15.05
N THR A 94 -0.06 17.15 14.82
CA THR A 94 -1.39 17.23 15.44
C THR A 94 -2.28 16.06 15.06
N VAL A 95 -2.21 15.61 13.81
CA VAL A 95 -2.99 14.45 13.35
C VAL A 95 -2.42 13.13 13.91
N LEU A 96 -1.11 13.04 14.07
CA LEU A 96 -0.45 11.90 14.69
C LEU A 96 -0.90 11.75 16.16
N GLU A 97 -1.00 12.84 16.91
CA GLU A 97 -1.53 12.87 18.27
C GLU A 97 -2.98 12.35 18.32
N GLU A 98 -3.85 12.79 17.39
CA GLU A 98 -5.23 12.28 17.29
C GLU A 98 -5.28 10.77 16.99
N LEU A 99 -4.39 10.27 16.13
CA LEU A 99 -4.29 8.85 15.83
C LEU A 99 -3.82 8.06 17.05
N ILE A 100 -2.82 8.55 17.78
CA ILE A 100 -2.30 7.94 19.01
C ILE A 100 -3.42 7.83 20.06
N ASP A 101 -4.19 8.90 20.26
CA ASP A 101 -5.32 8.88 21.19
C ASP A 101 -6.39 7.87 20.74
N ARG A 102 -6.63 7.74 19.44
CA ARG A 102 -7.55 6.71 18.93
C ARG A 102 -7.05 5.29 19.21
N VAL A 103 -5.75 5.03 19.01
CA VAL A 103 -5.17 3.71 19.27
C VAL A 103 -5.29 3.30 20.73
N ARG A 104 -5.27 4.26 21.67
CA ARG A 104 -5.47 3.94 23.10
C ARG A 104 -6.87 3.39 23.40
N GLU A 105 -7.85 3.74 22.57
CA GLU A 105 -9.24 3.33 22.77
C GLU A 105 -9.60 2.04 22.03
N ARG A 106 -9.01 1.80 20.86
CA ARG A 106 -9.41 0.72 19.95
C ARG A 106 -8.36 0.46 18.88
N ASP A 107 -8.53 -0.66 18.18
CA ASP A 107 -7.72 -0.97 17.01
C ASP A 107 -7.99 0.00 15.86
N ILE A 108 -6.94 0.35 15.12
CA ILE A 108 -7.05 1.22 13.95
C ILE A 108 -6.50 0.52 12.71
N TRP A 109 -7.04 0.89 11.55
CA TRP A 109 -6.61 0.41 10.25
C TRP A 109 -6.14 1.60 9.41
N LEU A 110 -4.88 1.57 8.98
CA LEU A 110 -4.31 2.53 8.05
C LEU A 110 -4.32 1.96 6.63
N VAL A 111 -5.03 2.63 5.72
CA VAL A 111 -5.30 2.10 4.38
C VAL A 111 -4.68 2.99 3.30
N CYS A 112 -3.81 2.42 2.46
CA CYS A 112 -3.21 3.08 1.29
C CYS A 112 -3.64 2.39 -0.02
N TRP A 113 -3.15 2.89 -1.17
CA TRP A 113 -3.30 2.20 -2.45
C TRP A 113 -2.37 1.00 -2.59
N GLU A 114 -1.21 1.07 -1.93
CA GLU A 114 -0.08 0.18 -2.17
C GLU A 114 -0.25 -1.18 -1.48
N LYS A 115 -0.26 -2.23 -2.30
CA LYS A 115 -0.38 -3.62 -1.86
C LYS A 115 0.92 -4.10 -1.21
N ASP A 116 2.08 -3.71 -1.75
CA ASP A 116 3.37 -4.08 -1.17
C ASP A 116 3.65 -3.28 0.11
N ALA A 117 3.53 -3.96 1.26
CA ALA A 117 3.74 -3.32 2.56
C ALA A 117 5.22 -2.92 2.82
N ARG A 118 6.19 -3.47 2.08
CA ARG A 118 7.62 -3.16 2.25
C ARG A 118 7.92 -1.70 1.90
N TRP A 119 7.26 -1.19 0.86
CA TRP A 119 7.49 0.13 0.26
C TRP A 119 6.27 1.06 0.32
N CYS A 120 5.35 0.90 1.30
CA CYS A 120 4.27 1.87 1.56
C CYS A 120 4.57 2.75 2.78
N HIS A 121 4.19 4.04 2.70
CA HIS A 121 4.26 5.00 3.81
C HIS A 121 3.49 4.57 5.05
N ARG A 122 2.47 3.70 4.92
CA ARG A 122 1.69 3.15 6.04
C ARG A 122 2.56 2.42 7.06
N ARG A 123 3.66 1.79 6.61
CA ARG A 123 4.65 1.14 7.49
C ARG A 123 5.32 2.18 8.40
N LEU A 124 5.80 3.27 7.80
CA LEU A 124 6.46 4.36 8.53
C LEU A 124 5.50 5.11 9.45
N LEU A 125 4.25 5.35 9.00
CA LEU A 125 3.23 5.98 9.82
C LEU A 125 2.85 5.11 11.03
N ALA A 126 2.66 3.81 10.84
CA ALA A 126 2.38 2.89 11.94
C ALA A 126 3.52 2.89 12.97
N ASN A 127 4.79 2.85 12.51
CA ASN A 127 5.96 2.96 13.39
C ASN A 127 5.96 4.28 14.18
N ALA A 128 5.64 5.40 13.53
CA ALA A 128 5.59 6.70 14.18
C ALA A 128 4.48 6.79 15.24
N ILE A 129 3.35 6.11 15.03
CA ILE A 129 2.25 6.04 16.00
C ILE A 129 2.67 5.22 17.23
N ILE A 130 3.20 4.01 17.03
CA ILE A 130 3.53 3.13 18.16
C ILE A 130 4.77 3.61 18.94
N ALA A 131 5.63 4.43 18.34
CA ALA A 131 6.82 4.97 19.03
C ALA A 131 6.47 5.78 20.28
N GLN A 132 5.21 6.21 20.42
CA GLN A 132 4.69 6.96 21.58
C GLN A 132 3.72 6.14 22.45
N LEU A 133 3.61 4.84 22.21
CA LEU A 133 2.68 3.94 22.90
C LEU A 133 3.43 2.73 23.44
N ASP A 134 3.19 2.43 24.72
CA ASP A 134 3.60 1.18 25.31
C ASP A 134 2.60 0.06 24.95
N GLU A 135 3.07 -1.17 24.79
CA GLU A 135 2.23 -2.38 24.63
C GLU A 135 1.26 -2.37 23.42
N THR A 136 1.59 -1.63 22.37
CA THR A 136 0.83 -1.59 21.11
C THR A 136 1.57 -2.34 20.01
N GLU A 137 0.86 -3.19 19.27
CA GLU A 137 1.43 -4.00 18.19
C GLU A 137 1.12 -3.41 16.81
N ILE A 138 2.00 -3.67 15.84
CA ILE A 138 1.73 -3.40 14.43
C ILE A 138 1.49 -4.73 13.72
N VAL A 139 0.41 -4.78 12.94
CA VAL A 139 0.12 -5.91 12.05
C VAL A 139 -0.05 -5.40 10.62
N HIS A 140 0.82 -5.86 9.73
CA HIS A 140 0.76 -5.50 8.32
C HIS A 140 0.00 -6.56 7.53
N HIS A 141 -0.89 -6.09 6.66
CA HIS A 141 -1.68 -6.90 5.76
C HIS A 141 -1.42 -6.46 4.30
N PRO A 142 -0.79 -7.28 3.45
CA PRO A 142 -0.08 -8.52 3.79
C PRO A 142 1.15 -8.27 4.68
N ASP A 143 1.63 -9.32 5.34
CA ASP A 143 2.87 -9.28 6.13
C ASP A 143 4.07 -9.08 5.18
N PRO A 144 4.88 -8.02 5.34
CA PRO A 144 6.01 -7.73 4.45
C PRO A 144 7.05 -8.86 4.38
N THR A 145 7.14 -9.71 5.40
CA THR A 145 8.07 -10.86 5.44
C THR A 145 7.62 -12.03 4.57
N THR A 146 6.31 -12.08 4.24
CA THR A 146 5.72 -13.12 3.41
C THR A 146 5.62 -12.74 1.94
N ILE A 147 5.91 -11.48 1.59
CA ILE A 147 5.86 -11.01 0.21
C ILE A 147 7.09 -11.58 -0.52
N PRO A 148 6.89 -12.34 -1.62
CA PRO A 148 8.00 -12.87 -2.41
C PRO A 148 9.02 -11.78 -2.73
N VAL A 149 10.29 -12.06 -2.44
CA VAL A 149 11.42 -11.33 -3.01
C VAL A 149 11.67 -12.08 -4.30
N GLY A 150 11.04 -11.68 -5.41
CA GLY A 150 11.13 -12.51 -6.61
C GLY A 150 12.57 -12.62 -7.08
N ASP A 151 12.94 -13.84 -7.44
CA ASP A 151 14.14 -14.14 -8.18
C ASP A 151 13.79 -14.09 -9.68
N GLY A 152 13.39 -12.92 -10.19
CA GLY A 152 13.33 -12.66 -11.63
C GLY A 152 12.57 -13.65 -12.53
N ASP A 153 11.51 -14.29 -12.05
CA ASP A 153 10.64 -15.16 -12.86
C ASP A 153 9.17 -15.02 -12.44
N ASP A 154 8.62 -13.82 -12.65
CA ASP A 154 7.20 -13.70 -12.98
C ASP A 154 7.08 -13.86 -14.49
N SER A 155 7.44 -15.05 -15.00
CA SER A 155 6.72 -15.52 -16.18
C SER A 155 5.30 -15.78 -15.71
N ASP A 156 4.38 -14.96 -16.18
CA ASP A 156 2.96 -15.28 -16.17
C ASP A 156 2.80 -16.68 -16.80
N GLU A 157 2.77 -17.74 -16.00
CA GLU A 157 2.12 -19.01 -16.36
C GLU A 157 0.59 -18.80 -16.35
N ALA A 158 0.15 -17.78 -17.09
CA ALA A 158 -1.08 -17.79 -17.84
C ALA A 158 -0.70 -17.91 -19.32
N ALA A 159 0.10 -18.93 -19.65
CA ALA A 159 -0.02 -19.55 -20.96
C ALA A 159 -1.39 -20.22 -20.99
N GLU A 160 -2.42 -19.41 -21.21
CA GLU A 160 -3.65 -19.91 -21.81
C GLU A 160 -3.21 -20.68 -23.06
N THR A 161 -3.43 -22.00 -23.02
CA THR A 161 -3.57 -22.81 -24.23
C THR A 161 -4.73 -22.23 -25.04
N GLY A 162 -4.45 -21.13 -25.74
CA GLY A 162 -5.25 -20.66 -26.85
C GLY A 162 -5.04 -21.62 -28.02
N PRO A 163 -6.09 -21.89 -28.82
CA PRO A 163 -5.99 -22.78 -29.95
C PRO A 163 -4.90 -22.30 -30.92
N THR A 164 -4.08 -23.24 -31.37
CA THR A 164 -2.97 -22.95 -32.28
C THR A 164 -3.49 -22.90 -33.72
N LEU A 165 -2.72 -22.29 -34.62
CA LEU A 165 -3.02 -22.26 -36.06
C LEU A 165 -3.15 -23.66 -36.70
N GLU A 166 -2.71 -24.72 -36.02
CA GLU A 166 -2.89 -26.11 -36.46
C GLU A 166 -4.33 -26.60 -36.25
N ASP A 167 -5.07 -26.06 -35.26
CA ASP A 167 -6.47 -26.42 -34.97
C ASP A 167 -7.45 -25.92 -36.06
N PHE A 168 -7.06 -24.91 -36.85
CA PHE A 168 -7.87 -24.41 -37.96
C PHE A 168 -7.65 -25.16 -39.27
N ALA A 169 -6.62 -25.99 -39.38
CA ALA A 169 -6.30 -26.74 -40.60
C ALA A 169 -7.03 -28.10 -40.72
N GLU A 170 -7.59 -28.62 -39.62
CA GLU A 170 -8.31 -29.91 -39.62
C GLU A 170 -9.83 -29.77 -39.85
N GLY A 171 -10.35 -28.56 -40.03
CA GLY A 171 -11.77 -28.30 -40.29
C GLY A 171 -12.26 -28.64 -41.71
N GLU A 172 -11.37 -29.03 -42.62
CA GLU A 172 -11.70 -29.18 -44.05
C GLU A 172 -11.84 -30.63 -44.53
N ARG A 173 -12.37 -31.56 -43.71
CA ARG A 173 -12.85 -32.89 -44.18
C ARG A 173 -13.98 -33.49 -43.36
N ALA A 174 -15.18 -32.89 -43.37
CA ALA A 174 -16.44 -33.63 -43.12
C ALA A 174 -17.71 -32.82 -43.47
N ARG A 175 -18.04 -32.70 -44.76
CA ARG A 175 -19.35 -33.07 -45.36
C ARG A 175 -19.43 -32.65 -46.82
#